data_AF-A0A7Y2F207-F1
#
_entry.id   AF-A0A7Y2F207-F1
#
_cell.length_a   1.000
_cell.length_b   1.000
_cell.length_c   1.000
_cell.angle_alpha   90.00
_cell.angle_beta   90.00
_cell.angle_gamma   90.00
#
_symmetry.space_group_name_H-M   'P 1'
#
loop_
_entity.id
_entity.type
_entity.pdbx_description
1 polymer ?
#
loop_
_entity_poly.entity_id
_entity_poly.type
_entity_poly.pdbx_seq_one_letter_code
_entity_poly.pdbx_strand_id
1 'polypeptide(L)'
;SKVVLGKSGFIKGSLNCQDADIEGRFNGNLNVSGILSLRATANIEGEVIAGKLAVEPGAMFNASCKMKSGSSSTTETKTDDKTSPYDRSQRLKKASNPLK
;
A
#
# COMPACT_ATOMS: atom_id res chain seq x y z
N SER A 1 -20.32 -8.39 3.64
CA SER A 1 -21.13 -7.22 3.25
C SER A 1 -20.46 -6.54 2.07
N LYS A 2 -21.22 -6.15 1.05
CA LYS A 2 -20.71 -5.44 -0.13
C LYS A 2 -21.22 -4.01 -0.10
N VAL A 3 -20.35 -3.04 -0.36
CA VAL A 3 -20.70 -1.62 -0.46
C VAL A 3 -20.44 -1.14 -1.87
N VAL A 4 -21.38 -0.36 -2.42
CA VAL A 4 -21.24 0.27 -3.73
C VAL A 4 -21.48 1.76 -3.59
N LEU A 5 -20.51 2.58 -4.00
CA LEU A 5 -20.64 4.03 -4.05
C LEU A 5 -20.77 4.47 -5.51
N GLY A 6 -21.92 5.00 -5.89
CA GLY A 6 -22.14 5.53 -7.24
C GLY A 6 -21.39 6.83 -7.51
N LYS A 7 -21.37 7.26 -8.78
CA LYS A 7 -20.62 8.44 -9.28
C LYS A 7 -20.84 9.75 -8.50
N SER A 8 -22.08 10.05 -8.12
CA SER A 8 -22.44 11.24 -7.33
C SER A 8 -22.32 11.03 -5.82
N GLY A 9 -21.93 9.82 -5.40
CA GLY A 9 -21.82 9.46 -4.00
C GLY A 9 -20.60 10.11 -3.35
N PHE A 10 -20.81 10.61 -2.13
CA PHE A 10 -19.74 11.13 -1.29
C PHE A 10 -19.82 10.51 0.10
N ILE A 11 -18.71 9.94 0.56
CA ILE A 11 -18.60 9.40 1.92
C ILE A 11 -17.47 10.13 2.62
N LYS A 12 -17.76 10.65 3.82
CA LYS A 12 -16.77 11.22 4.74
C LYS A 12 -16.81 10.48 6.07
N GLY A 13 -15.72 9.84 6.44
CA GLY A 13 -15.60 9.12 7.72
C GLY A 13 -14.93 7.75 7.58
N SER A 14 -15.33 6.82 8.45
CA SER A 14 -14.75 5.47 8.50
C SER A 14 -15.73 4.44 7.93
N LEU A 15 -15.26 3.58 7.01
CA LEU A 15 -16.07 2.53 6.39
C LEU A 15 -15.39 1.16 6.58
N ASN A 16 -16.10 0.19 7.14
CA ASN A 16 -15.65 -1.20 7.25
C ASN A 16 -16.58 -2.11 6.42
N CYS A 17 -16.00 -2.85 5.47
CA CYS A 17 -16.77 -3.77 4.63
C CYS A 17 -15.93 -4.97 4.15
N GLN A 18 -16.59 -6.00 3.61
CA GLN A 18 -15.88 -7.13 3.00
C GLN A 18 -15.42 -6.77 1.60
N ASP A 19 -16.32 -6.27 0.76
CA ASP A 19 -16.00 -5.85 -0.61
C ASP A 19 -16.56 -4.44 -0.85
N ALA A 20 -15.84 -3.63 -1.63
CA ALA A 20 -16.23 -2.27 -1.97
C ALA A 20 -16.02 -1.99 -3.46
N ASP A 21 -17.02 -1.38 -4.10
CA ASP A 21 -16.92 -0.83 -5.46
C ASP A 21 -17.18 0.67 -5.38
N ILE A 22 -16.19 1.49 -5.74
CA ILE A 22 -16.23 2.94 -5.54
C ILE A 22 -16.12 3.64 -6.89
N GLU A 23 -17.17 4.39 -7.25
CA GLU A 23 -17.22 5.27 -8.43
C GLU A 23 -17.20 6.75 -8.07
N GLY A 24 -17.54 7.08 -6.81
CA GLY A 24 -17.66 8.44 -6.31
C GLY A 24 -16.44 8.92 -5.52
N ARG A 25 -16.68 9.83 -4.59
CA ARG A 25 -15.65 10.46 -3.75
C ARG A 25 -15.65 9.86 -2.34
N PHE A 26 -14.50 9.44 -1.86
CA PHE A 26 -14.32 8.92 -0.50
C PHE A 26 -13.22 9.71 0.22
N ASN A 27 -13.52 10.23 1.41
CA ASN A 27 -12.54 10.91 2.26
C ASN A 27 -12.59 10.36 3.69
N GLY A 28 -11.52 9.70 4.14
CA GLY A 28 -11.41 9.17 5.50
C GLY A 28 -10.70 7.84 5.57
N ASN A 29 -11.21 6.91 6.40
CA ASN A 29 -10.57 5.60 6.64
C ASN A 29 -11.40 4.46 6.06
N LEU A 30 -10.84 3.71 5.13
CA LEU A 30 -11.50 2.62 4.41
C LEU A 30 -10.86 1.27 4.77
N ASN A 31 -11.60 0.37 5.42
CA ASN A 31 -11.13 -0.97 5.78
C ASN A 31 -11.93 -2.03 5.01
N VAL A 32 -11.25 -2.68 4.07
CA VAL A 32 -11.80 -3.70 3.18
C VAL A 32 -11.03 -5.01 3.40
N SER A 33 -11.69 -6.02 3.93
CA SER A 33 -11.06 -7.34 4.15
C SER A 33 -10.90 -8.16 2.86
N GLY A 34 -11.78 -7.96 1.88
CA GLY A 34 -11.80 -8.63 0.59
C GLY A 34 -11.25 -7.74 -0.51
N ILE A 35 -12.09 -7.41 -1.50
CA ILE A 35 -11.70 -6.69 -2.71
C ILE A 35 -12.19 -5.24 -2.66
N LEU A 36 -11.27 -4.30 -2.82
CA LEU A 36 -11.55 -2.90 -3.09
C LEU A 36 -11.38 -2.63 -4.60
N SER A 37 -12.48 -2.30 -5.27
CA SER A 37 -12.53 -1.93 -6.68
C SER A 37 -12.76 -0.43 -6.82
N LEU A 38 -11.84 0.25 -7.52
CA LEU A 38 -11.94 1.66 -7.86
C LEU A 38 -12.24 1.78 -9.35
N ARG A 39 -13.30 2.52 -9.66
CA ARG A 39 -13.74 2.78 -11.04
C ARG A 39 -13.08 4.02 -11.61
N ALA A 40 -13.20 4.21 -12.91
CA ALA A 40 -12.55 5.31 -13.64
C ALA A 40 -12.83 6.72 -13.10
N THR A 41 -13.93 6.95 -12.38
CA THR A 41 -14.27 8.27 -11.79
C THR A 41 -14.04 8.34 -10.28
N ALA A 42 -13.50 7.28 -9.67
CA ALA A 42 -13.29 7.21 -8.23
C ALA A 42 -12.26 8.23 -7.78
N ASN A 43 -12.51 8.90 -6.66
CA ASN A 43 -11.51 9.72 -5.99
C ASN A 43 -11.44 9.35 -4.51
N ILE A 44 -10.29 8.84 -4.08
CA ILE A 44 -10.06 8.43 -2.69
C ILE A 44 -8.97 9.29 -2.06
N GLU A 45 -9.28 9.82 -0.87
CA GLU A 45 -8.39 10.58 -0.02
C GLU A 45 -8.40 10.01 1.41
N GLY A 46 -7.23 9.95 2.06
CA GLY A 46 -7.11 9.52 3.45
C GLY A 46 -6.33 8.22 3.63
N GLU A 47 -6.89 7.26 4.37
CA GLU A 47 -6.24 5.98 4.69
C GLU A 47 -7.08 4.79 4.18
N VAL A 48 -6.42 3.81 3.59
CA VAL A 48 -7.06 2.62 3.02
C VAL A 48 -6.33 1.37 3.48
N ILE A 49 -7.08 0.43 4.06
CA ILE A 49 -6.63 -0.91 4.37
C ILE A 49 -7.41 -1.87 3.50
N ALA A 50 -6.76 -2.55 2.55
CA ALA A 50 -7.42 -3.48 1.64
C ALA A 50 -6.69 -4.83 1.60
N GLY A 51 -7.42 -5.93 1.46
CA GLY A 51 -6.82 -7.24 1.19
C GLY A 51 -6.38 -7.38 -0.27
N LYS A 52 -7.28 -7.02 -1.19
CA LYS A 52 -7.03 -6.98 -2.63
C LYS A 52 -7.48 -5.63 -3.17
N LEU A 53 -6.70 -5.03 -4.05
CA LEU A 53 -6.98 -3.74 -4.65
C LEU A 53 -7.02 -3.89 -6.18
N ALA A 54 -8.09 -3.39 -6.80
CA ALA A 54 -8.26 -3.29 -8.24
C ALA A 54 -8.57 -1.84 -8.59
N VAL A 55 -7.77 -1.25 -9.49
CA VAL A 55 -7.90 0.16 -9.86
C VAL A 55 -8.07 0.27 -11.37
N GLU A 56 -9.18 0.87 -11.79
CA GLU A 56 -9.47 1.15 -13.19
C GLU A 56 -8.75 2.43 -13.67
N PRO A 57 -8.29 2.51 -14.93
CA PRO A 57 -7.69 3.73 -15.47
C PRO A 57 -8.62 4.94 -15.32
N GLY A 58 -8.07 6.05 -14.82
CA GLY A 58 -8.82 7.29 -14.54
C GLY A 58 -9.16 7.48 -13.06
N ALA A 59 -9.14 6.43 -12.26
CA ALA A 59 -9.31 6.54 -10.82
C ALA A 59 -8.18 7.38 -10.19
N MET A 60 -8.55 8.31 -9.31
CA MET A 60 -7.61 9.10 -8.51
C MET A 60 -7.48 8.48 -7.11
N PHE A 61 -6.27 8.06 -6.77
CA PHE A 61 -5.97 7.48 -5.46
C PHE A 61 -4.90 8.31 -4.73
N ASN A 62 -5.37 9.25 -3.91
CA ASN A 62 -4.54 10.17 -3.13
C ASN A 62 -4.59 9.80 -1.64
N ALA A 63 -4.34 8.52 -1.32
CA ALA A 63 -4.46 7.97 0.01
C ALA A 63 -3.26 7.11 0.41
N SER A 64 -3.05 6.97 1.72
CA SER A 64 -2.10 6.02 2.29
C SER A 64 -2.72 4.62 2.30
N CYS A 65 -2.13 3.68 1.58
CA CYS A 65 -2.63 2.32 1.48
C CYS A 65 -1.78 1.34 2.29
N LYS A 66 -2.42 0.51 3.14
CA LYS A 66 -1.81 -0.65 3.80
C LYS A 66 -2.51 -1.92 3.32
N MET A 67 -1.75 -2.86 2.80
CA MET A 67 -2.30 -4.14 2.37
C MET A 67 -2.42 -5.11 3.55
N LYS A 68 -3.60 -5.72 3.74
CA LYS A 68 -3.76 -6.85 4.65
C LYS A 68 -3.21 -8.09 3.97
N SER A 69 -1.96 -8.47 4.28
CA SER A 69 -1.42 -9.74 3.79
C SER A 69 -2.20 -10.89 4.42
N GLY A 70 -2.74 -11.77 3.57
CA GLY A 70 -3.28 -13.05 4.03
C GLY A 70 -2.10 -13.89 4.50
N SER A 71 -1.89 -13.94 5.83
CA SER A 71 -1.04 -14.88 6.55
C SER A 71 0.08 -15.55 5.72
N SER A 72 1.16 -14.83 5.48
CA SER A 72 2.48 -15.45 5.38
C SER A 72 3.47 -14.49 6.01
N SER A 73 4.08 -14.95 7.11
CA SER A 73 5.29 -14.42 7.72
C SER A 73 6.15 -13.64 6.73
N THR A 74 6.18 -12.32 6.85
CA THR A 74 7.28 -11.51 6.34
C THR A 74 7.63 -10.56 7.45
N THR A 75 8.69 -10.98 8.14
CA THR A 75 9.57 -10.23 9.03
C THR A 75 9.43 -8.72 8.85
N GLU A 76 9.11 -8.05 9.95
CA GLU A 76 9.39 -6.63 10.12
C GLU A 76 10.84 -6.37 9.70
N THR A 77 11.05 -5.76 8.54
CA THR A 77 12.32 -5.10 8.24
C THR A 77 12.42 -3.91 9.16
N LYS A 78 12.94 -4.14 10.37
CA LYS A 78 13.72 -3.14 11.07
C LYS A 78 14.74 -2.63 10.06
N THR A 79 14.76 -1.32 9.87
CA THR A 79 15.86 -0.58 9.27
C THR A 79 17.14 -0.94 10.02
N ASP A 80 17.83 -1.97 9.56
CA ASP A 80 19.20 -2.29 9.98
C ASP A 80 20.14 -1.92 8.84
N ASP A 81 20.99 -0.98 9.18
CA ASP A 81 22.04 -0.35 8.42
C ASP A 81 23.07 -1.39 7.93
N LYS A 82 22.85 -2.00 6.76
CA LYS A 82 23.84 -2.90 6.14
C LYS A 82 24.01 -2.61 4.65
N THR A 83 24.98 -1.74 4.40
CA THR A 83 25.91 -1.70 3.25
C THR A 83 25.67 -2.79 2.21
N SER A 84 25.26 -2.36 1.01
CA SER A 84 25.16 -3.22 -0.17
C SER A 84 26.52 -3.85 -0.50
N PRO A 85 26.57 -5.15 -0.86
CA PRO A 85 27.80 -5.81 -1.30
C PRO A 85 28.35 -5.27 -2.64
N TYR A 86 27.65 -4.32 -3.27
CA TYR A 86 28.10 -3.61 -4.47
C TYR A 86 28.77 -2.26 -4.18
N ASP A 87 28.90 -1.88 -2.90
CA ASP A 87 29.62 -0.66 -2.53
C ASP A 87 31.14 -0.86 -2.73
N ARG A 88 31.62 -0.31 -3.86
CA ARG A 88 33.01 -0.36 -4.35
C ARG A 88 34.04 0.08 -3.30
N SER A 89 33.62 0.79 -2.26
CA SER A 89 34.46 1.30 -1.17
C SER A 89 35.11 0.20 -0.30
N GLN A 90 34.60 -1.04 -0.29
CA GLN A 90 35.18 -2.11 0.55
C GLN A 90 36.34 -2.89 -0.09
N ARG A 91 36.60 -2.77 -1.39
CA ARG A 91 37.68 -3.54 -2.05
C ARG A 91 39.08 -2.95 -1.80
N LEU A 92 39.18 -1.68 -1.42
CA LEU A 92 40.47 -1.01 -1.23
C LEU A 92 41.08 -1.21 0.17
N LYS A 93 40.29 -1.60 1.19
CA LYS A 93 40.79 -1.78 2.56
C LYS A 93 41.43 -3.14 2.84
N LYS A 94 41.29 -4.14 1.96
CA LYS A 94 41.85 -5.49 2.17
C LYS A 94 43.30 -5.65 1.69
N ALA A 95 43.92 -4.58 1.18
CA ALA A 95 45.26 -4.61 0.58
C ALA A 95 46.39 -4.08 1.47
N SER A 96 46.14 -3.74 2.74
CA SER A 96 47.20 -3.28 3.65
C SER A 96 47.22 -4.08 4.95
N ASN A 97 47.78 -5.29 4.91
CA ASN A 97 48.74 -5.66 5.94
C ASN A 97 49.70 -6.73 5.39
N PRO A 98 50.99 -6.41 5.22
CA PRO A 98 51.99 -7.34 4.72
C PRO A 98 52.40 -8.38 5.77
N LEU A 99 52.98 -9.46 5.25
CA LEU A 99 53.44 -10.66 5.95
C LEU A 99 54.17 -10.38 7.26
N LYS A 100 53.86 -11.17 8.27
CA LYS A 100 54.82 -11.57 9.29
C LYS A 100 54.67 -13.06 9.56
#